data_AF-A0A8S2NNA6-F1
#
_entry.id   AF-A0A8S2NNA6-F1
#
_cell.length_a   1.000
_cell.length_b   1.000
_cell.length_c   1.000
_cell.angle_alpha   90.00
_cell.angle_beta   90.00
_cell.angle_gamma   90.00
#
_symmetry.space_group_name_H-M   'P 1'
#
loop_
_entity.id
_entity.type
_entity.pdbx_description
1 polymer ?
#
loop_
_entity_poly.entity_id
_entity_poly.type
_entity_poly.pdbx_seq_one_letter_code
_entity_poly.pdbx_strand_id
1 'polypeptide(L)'
;MKEHIKEKDESLLESIIDIEYIEKFRAPEPEDALTHDDWISACRLLGDTILITSFDTKVHLWNNQGEHITSVPGHTGPIRSLVFIRS
;
A
#
# COMPACT_ATOMS: atom_id res chain seq x y z
N MET A 1 5.63 20.02 69.69
CA MET A 1 5.69 19.06 68.56
C MET A 1 4.37 19.12 67.78
N LYS A 2 4.09 20.23 67.08
CA LYS A 2 2.93 20.38 66.18
C LYS A 2 3.21 21.51 65.18
N GLU A 3 4.21 21.29 64.35
CA GLU A 3 4.31 21.96 63.05
C GLU A 3 4.75 20.89 62.06
N HIS A 4 4.54 21.12 60.76
CA HIS A 4 4.55 20.13 59.66
C HIS A 4 3.20 19.39 59.65
N ILE A 5 2.23 19.78 58.81
CA ILE A 5 2.30 19.70 57.35
C ILE A 5 1.38 20.78 56.77
N LYS A 6 1.95 21.79 56.09
CA LYS A 6 1.26 22.52 55.03
C LYS A 6 1.56 21.75 53.75
N GLU A 7 0.78 20.71 53.49
CA GLU A 7 0.84 20.00 52.21
C GLU A 7 0.30 20.96 51.16
N LYS A 8 1.18 21.34 50.25
CA LYS A 8 0.89 22.20 49.12
C LYS A 8 -0.28 21.60 48.34
N ASP A 9 -1.29 22.44 48.18
CA ASP A 9 -2.44 22.33 47.28
C ASP A 9 -2.01 22.38 45.78
N GLU A 10 -0.88 21.73 45.46
CA GLU A 10 -0.28 21.62 44.12
C GLU A 10 -0.18 20.15 43.68
N SER A 11 -0.47 19.19 44.58
CA SER A 11 -0.37 17.74 44.31
C SER A 11 -1.61 17.11 43.67
N LEU A 12 -2.68 17.90 43.45
CA LEU A 12 -3.94 17.45 42.84
C LEU A 12 -4.25 18.17 41.52
N LEU A 13 -3.23 18.58 40.76
CA LEU A 13 -3.45 18.95 39.36
C LEU A 13 -3.61 17.67 38.53
N GLU A 14 -4.78 17.08 38.66
CA GLU A 14 -5.29 16.06 37.74
C GLU A 14 -5.18 16.59 36.30
N SER A 15 -4.23 16.06 35.54
CA SER A 15 -4.09 16.39 34.12
C SER A 15 -5.05 15.51 33.34
N ILE A 16 -6.05 16.14 32.73
CA ILE A 16 -6.95 15.48 31.79
C ILE A 16 -6.16 15.20 30.50
N ILE A 17 -6.10 13.94 30.10
CA ILE A 17 -5.48 13.50 28.85
C ILE A 17 -6.60 13.06 27.92
N ASP A 18 -6.74 13.73 26.78
CA ASP A 18 -7.64 13.30 25.71
C ASP A 18 -7.01 12.13 24.95
N ILE A 19 -7.65 10.97 25.02
CA ILE A 19 -7.26 9.77 24.28
C ILE A 19 -8.20 9.65 23.08
N GLU A 20 -7.70 9.93 21.89
CA GLU A 20 -8.40 9.60 20.64
C GLU A 20 -8.13 8.14 20.27
N TYR A 21 -9.18 7.31 20.29
CA TYR A 21 -9.13 5.94 19.80
C TYR A 21 -9.56 5.91 18.34
N ILE A 22 -8.69 5.39 17.47
CA ILE A 22 -9.02 5.09 16.08
C ILE A 22 -9.05 3.57 15.94
N GLU A 23 -10.17 3.05 15.43
CA GLU A 23 -10.35 1.62 15.22
C GLU A 23 -9.33 1.13 14.17
N LYS A 24 -8.61 0.06 14.49
CA LYS A 24 -7.63 -0.52 13.57
C LYS A 24 -8.36 -1.09 12.37
N PHE A 25 -8.10 -0.56 11.17
CA PHE A 25 -8.61 -1.14 9.93
C PHE A 25 -8.28 -2.64 9.87
N ARG A 26 -9.27 -3.44 9.49
CA ARG A 26 -9.07 -4.87 9.25
C ARG A 26 -8.03 -5.05 8.13
N ALA A 27 -7.29 -6.16 8.19
CA ALA A 27 -6.40 -6.51 7.09
C ALA A 27 -7.21 -6.60 5.79
N PRO A 28 -6.70 -6.07 4.66
CA PRO A 28 -7.37 -6.21 3.39
C PRO A 28 -7.45 -7.70 3.03
N GLU A 29 -8.63 -8.14 2.59
CA GLU A 29 -8.80 -9.49 2.05
C GLU A 29 -8.37 -9.49 0.58
N PRO A 30 -7.70 -10.55 0.09
CA PRO A 30 -7.40 -10.69 -1.33
C PRO A 30 -8.70 -10.70 -2.14
N GLU A 31 -8.86 -9.73 -3.04
CA GLU A 31 -10.04 -9.63 -3.89
C GLU A 31 -9.92 -10.51 -5.14
N ASP A 32 -8.80 -10.39 -5.86
CA ASP A 32 -8.58 -11.10 -7.12
C ASP A 32 -7.09 -11.40 -7.38
N ALA A 33 -6.81 -12.27 -8.34
CA ALA A 33 -5.48 -12.70 -8.76
C ALA A 33 -5.34 -12.79 -10.29
N LEU A 34 -4.48 -11.93 -10.84
CA LEU A 34 -4.13 -11.95 -12.27
C LEU A 34 -3.06 -13.01 -12.53
N THR A 35 -3.44 -14.11 -13.19
CA THR A 35 -2.55 -15.26 -13.40
C THR A 35 -1.55 -14.98 -14.52
N HIS A 36 -0.26 -15.30 -14.28
CA HIS A 36 0.84 -15.16 -15.23
C HIS A 36 1.66 -16.45 -15.31
N ASP A 37 2.19 -16.74 -16.51
CA ASP A 37 2.94 -17.98 -16.81
C ASP A 37 4.43 -17.92 -16.42
N ASP A 38 4.92 -16.74 -16.04
CA ASP A 38 6.31 -16.51 -15.63
C ASP A 38 6.37 -15.44 -14.52
N TRP A 39 7.55 -15.22 -13.95
CA TRP A 39 7.75 -14.23 -12.90
C TRP A 39 7.43 -12.83 -13.37
N ILE A 40 6.66 -12.11 -12.56
CA ILE A 40 6.42 -10.68 -12.74
C ILE A 40 7.60 -9.88 -12.19
N SER A 41 8.01 -8.85 -12.93
CA SER A 41 9.09 -7.95 -12.51
C SER A 41 8.60 -6.60 -12.02
N ALA A 42 7.49 -6.09 -12.55
CA ALA A 42 6.88 -4.85 -12.12
C ALA A 42 5.38 -4.81 -12.47
N CYS A 43 4.61 -4.04 -11.70
CA CYS A 43 3.22 -3.69 -12.00
C CYS A 43 2.99 -2.19 -11.81
N ARG A 44 2.12 -1.59 -12.64
CA ARG A 44 1.73 -0.18 -12.56
C ARG A 44 0.27 -0.01 -12.98
N LEU A 45 -0.43 0.94 -12.35
CA LEU A 45 -1.80 1.29 -12.70
C LEU A 45 -1.82 2.62 -13.48
N LEU A 46 -2.59 2.67 -14.57
CA LEU A 46 -2.92 3.88 -15.32
C LEU A 46 -4.42 3.93 -15.60
N GLY A 47 -5.14 4.74 -14.83
CA GLY A 47 -6.60 4.77 -14.88
C GLY A 47 -7.17 3.39 -14.54
N ASP A 48 -7.91 2.80 -15.47
CA ASP A 48 -8.51 1.46 -15.34
C ASP A 48 -7.69 0.34 -16.00
N THR A 49 -6.45 0.63 -16.38
CA THR A 49 -5.55 -0.34 -16.99
C THR A 49 -4.37 -0.65 -16.07
N ILE A 50 -4.17 -1.93 -15.83
CA ILE A 50 -3.04 -2.46 -15.08
C ILE A 50 -1.99 -2.94 -16.10
N LEU A 51 -0.78 -2.45 -15.97
CA LEU A 51 0.38 -2.84 -16.76
C LEU A 51 1.30 -3.71 -15.92
N ILE A 52 1.65 -4.88 -16.43
CA ILE A 52 2.51 -5.86 -15.77
C ILE A 52 3.65 -6.24 -16.71
N THR A 53 4.88 -6.23 -16.24
CA THR A 53 6.03 -6.73 -16.99
C THR A 53 6.45 -8.09 -16.47
N SER A 54 6.81 -8.98 -17.40
CA SER A 54 7.14 -10.37 -17.10
C SER A 54 8.54 -10.74 -17.59
N PHE A 55 9.10 -11.80 -17.01
CA PHE A 55 10.36 -12.41 -17.43
C PHE A 55 10.24 -13.12 -18.79
N ASP A 56 9.01 -13.33 -19.28
CA ASP A 56 8.69 -13.84 -20.62
C ASP A 56 9.00 -12.85 -21.76
N THR A 57 9.62 -11.70 -21.43
CA THR A 57 10.01 -10.59 -22.31
C THR A 57 8.85 -9.69 -22.80
N LYS A 58 7.64 -9.86 -22.25
CA LYS A 58 6.45 -9.10 -22.65
C LYS A 58 5.94 -8.18 -21.54
N VAL A 59 5.20 -7.16 -22.00
CA VAL A 59 4.38 -6.30 -21.15
C VAL A 59 2.91 -6.69 -21.33
N HIS A 60 2.25 -7.11 -20.28
CA HIS A 60 0.83 -7.48 -20.28
C HIS A 60 -0.03 -6.30 -19.80
N LEU A 61 -1.15 -6.08 -20.47
CA LEU A 61 -2.17 -5.12 -20.10
C LEU A 61 -3.40 -5.87 -19.62
N TRP A 62 -3.94 -5.45 -18.49
CA TRP A 62 -5.15 -5.97 -17.88
C TRP A 62 -6.12 -4.83 -17.61
N ASN A 63 -7.42 -5.12 -17.60
CA ASN A 63 -8.41 -4.19 -17.07
C ASN A 63 -8.66 -4.43 -15.58
N ASN A 64 -9.41 -3.54 -14.95
CA ASN A 64 -9.80 -3.67 -13.54
C ASN A 64 -10.81 -4.81 -13.28
N GLN A 65 -11.28 -5.49 -14.32
CA GLN A 65 -12.16 -6.67 -14.24
C GLN A 65 -11.36 -7.99 -14.29
N GLY A 66 -10.03 -7.92 -14.35
CA GLY A 66 -9.16 -9.09 -14.41
C GLY A 66 -9.05 -9.73 -15.79
N GLU A 67 -9.50 -9.05 -16.84
CA GLU A 67 -9.38 -9.54 -18.22
C GLU A 67 -8.03 -9.14 -18.81
N HIS A 68 -7.36 -10.10 -19.44
CA HIS A 68 -6.13 -9.87 -20.19
C HIS A 68 -6.47 -9.18 -21.52
N ILE A 69 -6.09 -7.90 -21.65
CA ILE A 69 -6.38 -7.10 -22.84
C ILE A 69 -5.43 -7.48 -23.97
N THR A 70 -4.11 -7.44 -23.69
CA THR A 70 -3.09 -7.74 -24.68
C THR A 70 -1.71 -7.92 -24.05
N SER A 71 -0.76 -8.44 -24.85
CA SER A 71 0.66 -8.48 -24.52
C SER A 71 1.44 -7.73 -25.59
N VAL A 72 2.28 -6.78 -25.17
CA VAL A 72 3.15 -6.00 -26.03
C VAL A 72 4.54 -6.65 -26.05
N PRO A 73 4.98 -7.22 -27.19
CA PRO A 73 6.35 -7.70 -27.36
C PRO A 73 7.28 -6.53 -27.69
N GLY A 74 8.59 -6.71 -27.49
CA GLY A 74 9.59 -5.77 -27.97
C GLY A 74 10.95 -5.90 -27.30
N HIS A 75 10.98 -6.29 -26.03
CA HIS A 75 12.21 -6.63 -25.36
C HIS A 75 12.67 -8.03 -25.77
N THR A 76 13.98 -8.19 -25.96
CA THR A 76 14.61 -9.50 -26.29
C THR A 76 15.11 -10.25 -25.06
N GLY A 77 14.83 -9.72 -23.87
CA GLY A 77 15.25 -10.29 -22.60
C GLY A 77 14.34 -9.84 -21.46
N PRO A 78 14.57 -10.34 -20.24
CA PRO A 78 13.70 -10.07 -19.10
C PRO A 78 13.57 -8.58 -18.80
N ILE A 79 12.34 -8.12 -18.69
CA ILE A 79 12.04 -6.73 -18.37
C ILE A 79 12.24 -6.53 -16.88
N ARG A 80 12.94 -5.47 -16.46
CA ARG A 80 13.27 -5.22 -15.04
C ARG A 80 12.41 -4.15 -14.37
N SER A 81 11.88 -3.20 -15.14
CA SER A 81 11.15 -2.07 -14.59
C SER A 81 10.25 -1.44 -15.65
N LEU A 82 9.16 -0.82 -15.20
CA LEU A 82 8.22 -0.07 -16.02
C LEU A 82 7.92 1.28 -15.35
N VAL A 83 7.87 2.33 -16.18
CA VAL A 83 7.56 3.70 -15.75
C VAL A 83 6.64 4.37 -16.76
N PHE A 84 5.67 5.13 -16.27
CA PHE A 84 4.89 6.03 -17.11
C PHE A 84 5.65 7.34 -17.29
N ILE A 85 5.82 7.75 -18.54
CA ILE A 85 6.18 9.12 -18.86
C ILE A 85 4.89 9.91 -19.00
N ARG A 86 4.71 10.95 -18.17
CA ARG A 86 3.62 11.92 -18.37
C ARG A 86 4.04 12.84 -19.51
N SER A 87 3.16 13.03 -20.48
CA SER A 87 3.22 14.12 -21.44
C SER A 87 2.27 15.23 -21.05
#